data_AF-T1CCB7-F1
#
_entry.id   AF-T1CCB7-F1
#
_cell.length_a   1.000
_cell.length_b   1.000
_cell.length_c   1.000
_cell.angle_alpha   90.00
_cell.angle_beta   90.00
_cell.angle_gamma   90.00
#
_symmetry.space_group_name_H-M   'P 1'
#
loop_
_entity.id
_entity.type
_entity.pdbx_description
1 polymer ?
#
loop_
_entity_poly.entity_id
_entity_poly.type
_entity_poly.pdbx_seq_one_letter_code
_entity_poly.pdbx_strand_id
1 'polypeptide(L)'
;MHKTPRNPSGLFSGLLLCATILFVLPGCTKHPKEHPKDAGSQEQQLNTMDFVKTIPIQKGRLSQEVIIPGRITFDPVHYRRVMSRVSALSTISIKAFPGDTVSRGELLAVLRSRQFQTAEAEAVSVLESHRINASG
;
A
#
# COMPACT_ATOMS: atom_id res chain seq x y z
N MET A 1 -0.47 0.76 33.67
CA MET A 1 -1.82 1.37 33.55
C MET A 1 -1.72 2.64 32.73
N HIS A 2 -2.11 2.64 31.45
CA HIS A 2 -2.74 3.80 30.79
C HIS A 2 -3.20 3.50 29.36
N LYS A 3 -4.53 3.56 29.18
CA LYS A 3 -5.37 3.92 28.03
C LYS A 3 -4.86 3.68 26.59
N THR A 4 -5.52 2.73 25.92
CA THR A 4 -5.96 2.89 24.51
C THR A 4 -7.15 3.85 24.42
N PRO A 5 -7.24 4.64 23.34
CA PRO A 5 -8.51 4.67 22.60
C PRO A 5 -8.32 4.39 21.10
N ARG A 6 -9.28 3.62 20.56
CA ARG A 6 -9.44 3.28 19.15
C ARG A 6 -10.09 4.43 18.39
N ASN A 7 -9.44 4.80 17.28
CA ASN A 7 -9.94 5.24 15.98
C ASN A 7 -11.45 5.55 15.81
N PRO A 8 -11.82 6.75 15.32
CA PRO A 8 -13.07 6.98 14.60
C PRO A 8 -12.84 6.96 13.07
N SER A 9 -13.42 5.97 12.40
CA SER A 9 -13.55 5.90 10.94
C SER A 9 -14.51 6.99 10.43
N GLY A 10 -13.97 7.96 9.70
CA GLY A 10 -14.74 8.85 8.85
C GLY A 10 -15.05 8.17 7.51
N LEU A 11 -16.33 8.09 7.14
CA LEU A 11 -16.79 7.75 5.81
C LEU A 11 -17.89 8.74 5.45
N PHE A 12 -17.45 9.90 4.97
CA PHE A 12 -18.28 10.91 4.33
C PHE A 12 -18.77 10.37 2.98
N SER A 13 -20.05 10.00 2.89
CA SER A 13 -20.76 9.73 1.63
C SER A 13 -21.71 10.90 1.36
N GLY A 14 -21.16 11.94 0.72
CA GLY A 14 -21.87 13.17 0.36
C GLY A 14 -22.74 13.00 -0.89
N LEU A 15 -24.02 13.33 -0.69
CA LEU A 15 -25.06 13.77 -1.61
C LEU A 15 -24.78 13.77 -3.13
N LEU A 16 -25.63 13.00 -3.81
CA LEU A 16 -25.86 12.99 -5.25
C LEU A 16 -26.67 14.23 -5.70
N LEU A 17 -26.32 14.72 -6.89
CA LEU A 17 -26.73 15.94 -7.57
C LEU A 17 -28.18 15.94 -8.12
N CYS A 18 -28.80 17.13 -8.10
CA CYS A 18 -29.71 17.73 -9.10
C CYS A 18 -30.90 16.94 -9.67
N ALA A 19 -32.09 17.19 -9.09
CA ALA A 19 -33.38 17.02 -9.75
C ALA A 19 -33.76 18.28 -10.57
N THR A 20 -33.74 18.13 -11.89
CA THR A 20 -34.65 18.67 -12.91
C THR A 20 -35.52 19.90 -12.57
N ILE A 21 -35.23 21.04 -13.21
CA ILE A 21 -36.24 22.05 -13.55
C ILE A 21 -36.20 22.24 -15.06
N LEU A 22 -37.23 21.73 -15.73
CA LEU A 22 -37.48 21.83 -17.16
C LEU A 22 -38.89 22.41 -17.30
N PHE A 23 -39.01 23.70 -17.60
CA PHE A 23 -40.23 24.30 -18.14
C PHE A 23 -39.86 25.34 -19.19
N VAL A 24 -40.60 25.26 -20.29
CA VAL A 24 -40.31 25.77 -21.63
C VAL A 24 -41.38 26.80 -22.01
N LEU A 25 -40.92 28.04 -22.36
CA LEU A 25 -41.46 29.03 -23.34
C LEU A 25 -42.86 29.67 -23.09
N PRO A 26 -43.20 30.85 -23.71
CA PRO A 26 -42.66 31.46 -24.94
C PRO A 26 -42.35 32.97 -24.88
N GLY A 27 -41.68 33.46 -25.94
CA GLY A 27 -41.04 34.78 -25.98
C GLY A 27 -41.87 35.95 -26.49
N CYS A 28 -41.21 37.11 -26.56
CA CYS A 28 -41.46 38.12 -27.58
C CYS A 28 -40.20 39.00 -27.78
N THR A 29 -40.02 39.34 -29.04
CA THR A 29 -38.88 39.94 -29.72
C THR A 29 -38.57 41.38 -29.34
N LYS A 30 -37.29 41.77 -29.33
CA LYS A 30 -36.78 43.02 -29.94
C LYS A 30 -35.24 43.01 -29.99
N HIS A 31 -34.72 43.17 -31.21
CA HIS A 31 -33.31 43.30 -31.57
C HIS A 31 -32.73 44.70 -31.17
N PRO A 32 -31.41 44.93 -31.30
CA PRO A 32 -30.58 45.64 -30.35
C PRO A 32 -30.53 47.15 -30.61
N LYS A 33 -30.18 47.91 -29.57
CA LYS A 33 -29.57 49.23 -29.76
C LYS A 33 -28.11 49.16 -29.36
N GLU A 34 -27.27 49.50 -30.32
CA GLU A 34 -25.84 49.69 -30.19
C GLU A 34 -25.52 50.85 -29.22
N HIS A 35 -24.47 50.62 -28.42
CA HIS A 35 -23.49 51.51 -27.77
C HIS A 35 -23.77 53.02 -27.54
N PRO A 36 -23.32 53.61 -26.40
CA PRO A 36 -21.90 53.67 -25.98
C PRO A 36 -21.69 53.10 -24.56
N LYS A 37 -20.63 52.34 -24.24
CA LYS A 37 -19.23 52.77 -24.05
C LYS A 37 -19.08 54.09 -23.29
N ASP A 38 -19.72 54.17 -22.13
CA ASP A 38 -19.21 55.02 -21.05
C ASP A 38 -17.97 54.34 -20.47
N ALA A 39 -16.83 54.65 -21.08
CA ALA A 39 -15.54 54.55 -20.42
C ALA A 39 -15.61 55.45 -19.19
N GLY A 40 -15.89 54.86 -18.02
CA GLY A 40 -15.76 55.53 -16.74
C GLY A 40 -14.34 56.04 -16.60
N SER A 41 -14.15 57.33 -16.91
CA SER A 41 -12.98 58.12 -16.56
C SER A 41 -13.01 58.31 -15.04
N GLN A 42 -12.42 57.36 -14.31
CA GLN A 42 -11.97 57.64 -12.95
C GLN A 42 -10.67 58.45 -13.08
N GLU A 43 -10.74 59.74 -12.75
CA GLU A 43 -9.56 60.56 -12.50
C GLU A 43 -8.77 59.90 -11.36
N GLN A 44 -7.65 59.26 -11.71
CA GLN A 44 -6.66 58.80 -10.75
C GLN A 44 -5.91 60.04 -10.25
N GLN A 45 -6.32 60.55 -9.09
CA GLN A 45 -5.41 61.29 -8.22
C GLN A 45 -4.22 60.39 -7.92
N LEU A 46 -3.11 60.64 -8.62
CA LEU A 46 -1.82 60.01 -8.40
C LEU A 46 -1.23 60.54 -7.09
N ASN A 47 -1.83 60.14 -5.97
CA ASN A 47 -1.13 60.14 -4.69
C ASN A 47 -0.08 59.03 -4.77
N THR A 48 1.16 59.38 -4.45
CA THR A 48 2.32 58.48 -4.30
C THR A 48 1.95 57.28 -3.43
N MET A 49 1.41 56.25 -4.07
CA MET A 49 0.99 55.01 -3.43
C MET A 49 1.54 53.88 -4.29
N ASP A 50 2.22 52.98 -3.58
CA ASP A 50 3.05 51.87 -4.01
C ASP A 50 2.72 51.31 -5.40
N PHE A 51 3.77 51.10 -6.20
CA PHE A 51 3.71 50.58 -7.56
C PHE A 51 2.89 49.29 -7.63
N VAL A 52 1.59 49.39 -7.98
CA VAL A 52 0.67 48.25 -8.00
C VAL A 52 1.00 47.38 -9.21
N LYS A 53 1.67 46.25 -8.97
CA LYS A 53 1.98 45.27 -10.01
C LYS A 53 0.80 44.31 -10.20
N THR A 54 0.14 44.39 -11.36
CA THR A 54 -0.89 43.43 -11.78
C THR A 54 -0.28 42.35 -12.69
N ILE A 55 -0.68 41.08 -12.49
CA ILE A 55 -0.22 39.93 -13.29
C ILE A 55 -1.48 39.22 -13.85
N PRO A 56 -1.54 38.91 -15.16
CA PRO A 56 -2.71 38.28 -15.76
C PRO A 56 -2.92 36.85 -15.23
N ILE A 57 -4.17 36.48 -14.98
CA ILE A 57 -4.54 35.14 -14.55
C ILE A 57 -4.34 34.17 -15.72
N GLN A 58 -3.39 33.25 -15.58
CA GLN A 58 -3.16 32.18 -16.55
C GLN A 58 -3.78 30.87 -16.06
N LYS A 59 -4.54 30.20 -16.92
CA LYS A 59 -5.02 28.84 -16.66
C LYS A 59 -3.89 27.87 -16.96
N GLY A 60 -3.54 27.01 -16.00
CA GLY A 60 -2.49 26.02 -16.17
C GLY A 60 -2.59 24.90 -15.14
N ARG A 61 -1.88 23.80 -15.38
CA ARG A 61 -1.76 22.71 -14.41
C ARG A 61 -0.71 23.11 -13.37
N LEU A 62 -1.10 23.16 -12.09
CA LEU A 62 -0.17 23.40 -11.00
C LEU A 62 0.73 22.17 -10.84
N SER A 63 2.04 22.37 -10.92
CA SER A 63 3.01 21.36 -10.50
C SER A 63 3.36 21.64 -9.05
N GLN A 64 2.87 20.81 -8.14
CA GLN A 64 3.20 20.89 -6.73
C GLN A 64 4.28 19.86 -6.41
N GLU A 65 5.38 20.31 -5.83
CA GLU A 65 6.40 19.43 -5.28
C GLU A 65 6.01 19.06 -3.85
N VAL A 66 6.05 17.77 -3.52
CA VAL A 66 5.76 17.25 -2.18
C VAL A 66 6.84 16.23 -1.81
N ILE A 67 7.44 16.42 -0.64
CA ILE A 67 8.39 15.46 -0.07
C ILE A 67 7.60 14.49 0.81
N ILE A 68 7.60 13.21 0.45
CA ILE A 68 6.91 12.15 1.19
C ILE A 68 7.96 11.23 1.83
N PRO A 69 8.06 11.17 3.18
CA PRO A 69 8.98 10.26 3.83
C PRO A 69 8.52 8.81 3.67
N GLY A 70 9.46 7.94 3.30
CA GLY A 70 9.25 6.50 3.18
C GLY A 70 10.14 5.69 4.13
N ARG A 71 9.88 4.38 4.22
CA ARG A 71 10.76 3.43 4.90
C ARG A 71 11.15 2.32 3.93
N ILE A 72 12.40 1.88 4.03
CA ILE A 72 12.87 0.67 3.36
C ILE A 72 12.35 -0.52 4.16
N THR A 73 11.64 -1.41 3.50
CA THR A 73 11.07 -2.63 4.09
C THR A 73 11.49 -3.85 3.30
N PHE A 74 11.42 -5.02 3.92
CA PHE A 74 11.61 -6.28 3.21
C PHE A 74 10.54 -6.45 2.13
N ASP A 75 10.95 -7.03 1.00
CA ASP A 75 10.03 -7.36 -0.08
C ASP A 75 9.12 -8.53 0.34
N PRO A 76 7.79 -8.34 0.38
CA PRO A 76 6.86 -9.39 0.77
C PRO A 76 6.86 -10.59 -0.20
N VAL A 77 7.23 -10.42 -1.47
CA VAL A 77 7.26 -11.50 -2.46
C VAL A 77 8.40 -12.49 -2.17
N HIS A 78 9.51 -11.97 -1.65
CA HIS A 78 10.72 -12.73 -1.32
C HIS A 78 10.77 -13.20 0.14
N TYR A 79 9.68 -13.01 0.90
CA TYR A 79 9.56 -13.53 2.26
C TYR A 79 9.26 -15.04 2.28
N ARG A 80 9.95 -15.79 3.14
CA ARG A 80 9.74 -17.23 3.32
C ARG A 80 9.79 -17.60 4.80
N ARG A 81 8.85 -18.45 5.23
CA ARG A 81 8.82 -19.04 6.58
C ARG A 81 9.04 -20.55 6.46
N VAL A 82 10.17 -21.03 6.96
CA VAL A 82 10.55 -22.44 6.88
C VAL A 82 10.07 -23.18 8.12
N MET A 83 9.18 -24.15 7.95
CA MET A 83 8.62 -24.97 9.04
C MET A 83 9.01 -26.44 8.85
N SER A 84 9.18 -27.18 9.94
CA SER A 84 9.41 -28.63 9.85
C SER A 84 8.13 -29.33 9.36
N ARG A 85 8.30 -30.33 8.50
CA ARG A 85 7.18 -31.17 8.03
C ARG A 85 6.77 -32.24 9.04
N VAL A 86 7.69 -32.59 9.94
CA VAL A 86 7.50 -33.58 10.99
C VAL A 86 7.60 -32.90 12.35
N SER A 87 6.97 -33.52 13.35
CA SER A 87 7.12 -33.09 14.73
C SER A 87 8.54 -33.44 15.21
N ALA A 88 9.21 -32.45 15.80
CA ALA A 88 10.52 -32.61 16.39
C ALA A 88 10.38 -32.85 17.90
N LEU A 89 11.12 -33.82 18.42
CA LEU A 89 11.28 -34.03 19.86
C LEU A 89 12.21 -32.99 20.46
N SER A 90 13.31 -32.70 19.77
CA SER A 90 14.33 -31.76 20.21
C SER A 90 15.13 -31.23 19.04
N THR A 91 15.76 -30.08 19.24
CA THR A 91 16.73 -29.51 18.31
C THR A 91 18.10 -30.09 18.59
N ILE A 92 18.76 -30.65 17.58
CA ILE A 92 20.12 -31.18 17.67
C ILE A 92 21.12 -30.04 17.54
N SER A 93 20.91 -29.16 16.54
CA SER A 93 21.79 -28.03 16.29
C SER A 93 21.02 -26.91 15.60
N ILE A 94 21.26 -25.68 16.03
CA ILE A 94 20.84 -24.46 15.34
C ILE A 94 22.08 -23.90 14.65
N LYS A 95 21.97 -23.58 13.37
CA LYS A 95 23.08 -23.10 12.54
C LYS A 95 22.94 -21.63 12.16
N ALA A 96 21.72 -21.11 12.07
CA ALA A 96 21.43 -19.72 11.76
C ALA A 96 20.60 -19.07 12.87
N PHE A 97 20.93 -17.82 13.21
CA PHE A 97 20.24 -17.01 14.20
C PHE A 97 19.56 -15.79 13.56
N PRO A 98 18.59 -15.16 14.25
CA PRO A 98 17.95 -13.96 13.75
C PRO A 98 18.97 -12.83 13.51
N GLY A 99 18.96 -12.27 12.29
CA GLY A 99 19.90 -11.23 11.86
C GLY A 99 21.00 -11.73 10.94
N ASP A 100 21.24 -13.05 10.90
CA ASP A 100 22.19 -13.63 9.96
C ASP A 100 21.69 -13.54 8.51
N THR A 101 22.62 -13.32 7.59
CA THR A 101 22.34 -13.40 6.15
C THR A 101 22.58 -14.83 5.71
N VAL A 102 21.56 -15.47 5.13
CA VAL A 102 21.63 -16.86 4.67
C VAL A 102 21.39 -16.98 3.17
N SER A 103 22.05 -17.96 2.56
CA SER A 103 21.88 -18.28 1.14
C SER A 103 20.82 -19.36 0.92
N ARG A 104 20.29 -19.44 -0.31
CA ARG A 104 19.35 -20.49 -0.68
C ARG A 104 20.01 -21.86 -0.54
N GLY A 105 19.36 -22.76 0.19
CA GLY A 105 19.84 -24.13 0.41
C GLY A 105 20.76 -24.28 1.63
N GLU A 106 21.05 -23.19 2.34
CA GLU A 106 21.83 -23.24 3.57
C GLU A 106 21.06 -23.95 4.70
N LEU A 107 21.80 -24.71 5.51
CA LEU A 107 21.25 -25.46 6.62
C LEU A 107 20.95 -24.53 7.79
N LEU A 108 19.67 -24.41 8.17
CA LEU A 108 19.26 -23.53 9.27
C LEU A 108 19.28 -24.22 10.64
N ALA A 109 18.81 -25.47 10.69
CA ALA A 109 18.75 -26.26 11.92
C ALA A 109 18.66 -27.76 11.60
N VAL A 110 19.10 -28.57 12.56
CA VAL A 110 18.96 -30.03 12.54
C VAL A 110 18.06 -30.42 13.70
N LEU A 111 16.98 -31.15 13.39
CA LEU A 111 15.96 -31.56 14.35
C LEU A 111 15.94 -33.07 14.51
N ARG A 112 15.68 -33.53 15.72
CA ARG A 112 15.45 -34.94 16.01
C ARG A 112 13.96 -35.23 16.01
N SER A 113 13.50 -36.20 15.23
CA SER A 113 12.10 -36.65 15.21
C SER A 113 11.97 -38.11 15.61
N ARG A 114 10.90 -38.46 16.33
CA ARG A 114 10.55 -39.85 16.63
C ARG A 114 10.08 -40.60 15.39
N GLN A 115 9.28 -39.93 14.56
CA GLN A 115 8.66 -40.51 13.37
C GLN A 115 9.71 -41.02 12.38
N PHE A 116 10.82 -40.28 12.24
CA PHE A 116 11.92 -40.70 11.38
C PHE A 116 12.68 -41.91 11.96
N GLN A 117 12.97 -41.90 13.26
CA GLN A 117 13.66 -43.01 13.93
C GLN A 117 12.86 -44.32 13.86
N THR A 118 11.53 -44.26 14.02
CA THR A 118 10.69 -45.46 13.92
C THR A 118 10.63 -45.98 12.49
N ALA A 119 10.45 -45.09 11.50
CA ALA A 119 10.42 -45.49 10.09
C ALA A 119 11.75 -46.09 9.62
N GLU A 120 12.88 -45.54 10.08
CA GLU A 120 14.21 -46.08 9.80
C GLU A 120 14.40 -47.47 10.42
N ALA A 121 14.02 -47.65 11.69
CA ALA A 121 14.10 -48.94 12.37
C ALA A 121 13.22 -50.00 11.70
N GLU A 122 11.98 -49.64 11.33
CA GLU A 122 11.08 -50.51 10.59
C GLU A 122 11.68 -50.91 9.24
N ALA A 123 12.21 -49.96 8.47
CA ALA A 123 12.82 -50.24 7.17
C ALA A 123 14.03 -51.20 7.30
N VAL A 124 14.89 -51.00 8.30
CA VAL A 124 16.03 -51.89 8.56
C VAL A 124 15.55 -53.30 8.92
N SER A 125 14.55 -53.42 9.80
CA SER A 125 14.01 -54.73 10.19
C SER A 125 13.44 -55.53 9.02
N VAL A 126 12.76 -54.85 8.09
CA VAL A 126 12.20 -55.47 6.88
C VAL A 126 13.32 -55.99 5.98
N LEU A 127 14.37 -55.19 5.76
CA LEU A 127 15.51 -55.57 4.92
C LEU A 127 16.27 -56.76 5.51
N GLU A 128 16.47 -56.78 6.83
CA GLU A 128 17.13 -57.89 7.52
C GLU A 128 16.32 -59.19 7.42
N SER A 129 15.00 -59.12 7.64
CA SER A 129 14.13 -60.28 7.51
C SER A 129 14.13 -60.87 6.09
N HIS A 130 14.14 -60.01 5.07
CA HIS A 130 14.21 -60.45 3.67
C HIS A 130 15.58 -61.08 3.36
N ARG A 131 16.67 -60.53 3.91
CA ARG A 131 18.02 -61.10 3.73
C ARG A 131 18.11 -62.51 4.32
N ILE A 132 17.58 -62.72 5.52
CA ILE A 132 17.60 -64.04 6.18
C ILE A 132 16.80 -65.05 5.34
N ASN A 133 15.60 -64.69 4.92
CA ASN A 133 14.73 -65.55 4.10
C ASN A 133 15.29 -65.87 2.71
N ALA A 134 16.15 -65.01 2.15
CA ALA A 134 16.80 -65.25 0.86
C ALA A 134 18.07 -66.12 0.97
N SER A 135 18.54 -66.41 2.18
CA SER A 135 19.80 -67.13 2.45
C SER A 135 19.64 -68.54 3.04
N GLY A 136 18.40 -68.96 3.31
CA GLY A 136 18.05 -70.33 3.71
C GLY A 136 17.31 -71.06 2.60
#